data_AF-A0AAV3W3U1-F1
#
_entry.id   AF-A0AAV3W3U1-F1
#
_cell.length_a   1.000
_cell.length_b   1.000
_cell.length_c   1.000
_cell.angle_alpha   90.00
_cell.angle_beta   90.00
_cell.angle_gamma   90.00
#
_symmetry.space_group_name_H-M   'P 1'
#
loop_
_entity.id
_entity.type
_entity.pdbx_description
1 polymer ?
#
loop_
_entity_poly.entity_id
_entity_poly.type
_entity_poly.pdbx_seq_one_letter_code
_entity_poly.pdbx_strand_id
1 'polypeptide(L)' 'MDKTNLFKVITVEASITAKPFFEKRGYHIVRQQEVERKGQLLTNFVMKKLL' A
#
# COMPACT_ATOMS: atom_id res chain seq x y z
N MET A 1 -23.73 -23.76 4.06
CA MET A 1 -23.25 -23.10 2.84
C MET A 1 -22.62 -21.80 3.30
N ASP A 2 -21.35 -21.84 3.74
CA ASP A 2 -20.65 -20.63 4.16
C ASP A 2 -19.19 -20.77 3.73
N LYS A 3 -18.90 -20.25 2.53
CA LYS A 3 -17.54 -20.13 2.00
C LYS A 3 -17.09 -18.71 2.28
N THR A 4 -16.77 -18.42 3.53
CA THR A 4 -16.07 -17.18 3.85
C THR A 4 -14.65 -17.31 3.29
N ASN A 5 -14.46 -16.91 2.04
CA ASN A 5 -13.13 -16.73 1.47
C ASN A 5 -12.44 -15.64 2.30
N LEU A 6 -11.64 -16.05 3.28
CA LEU A 6 -10.79 -15.16 4.07
C LEU A 6 -9.61 -14.74 3.17
N PHE A 7 -9.91 -13.85 2.24
CA PHE A 7 -8.94 -13.21 1.36
C PHE A 7 -7.89 -12.50 2.22
N LYS A 8 -6.68 -13.06 2.30
CA LYS A 8 -5.59 -12.44 3.03
C LYS A 8 -5.08 -11.25 2.23
N VAL A 9 -4.99 -10.08 2.87
CA VAL A 9 -4.54 -8.85 2.23
C VAL A 9 -3.27 -8.36 2.90
N ILE A 10 -2.23 -8.09 2.12
CA ILE A 10 -1.03 -7.38 2.58
C ILE A 10 -1.21 -5.89 2.31
N THR A 11 -0.95 -5.06 3.31
CA THR A 11 -0.94 -3.60 3.19
C THR A 11 0.48 -3.07 3.35
N VAL A 12 0.85 -2.04 2.59
CA VAL A 12 2.13 -1.35 2.68
C VAL A 12 1.96 0.16 2.56
N GLU A 13 2.83 0.91 3.22
CA GLU A 13 2.98 2.36 3.04
C GLU A 13 4.24 2.64 2.22
N ALA A 14 4.11 2.70 0.90
CA ALA A 14 5.22 2.85 -0.02
C ALA A 14 5.60 4.32 -0.23
N SER A 15 6.89 4.66 -0.16
CA SER A 15 7.39 5.98 -0.60
C SER A 15 7.15 6.18 -2.12
N ILE A 16 7.27 7.43 -2.59
CA ILE A 16 7.20 7.76 -4.03
C ILE A 16 8.13 6.86 -4.86
N THR A 17 9.37 6.65 -4.41
CA THR A 17 10.37 5.87 -5.14
C THR A 17 10.13 4.35 -5.09
N ALA A 18 9.46 3.85 -4.03
CA ALA A 18 9.12 2.44 -3.89
C ALA A 18 7.79 2.07 -4.58
N LYS A 19 6.91 3.03 -4.87
CA LYS A 19 5.61 2.79 -5.50
C LYS A 19 5.70 1.93 -6.77
N PRO A 20 6.58 2.21 -7.77
CA PRO A 20 6.66 1.38 -8.97
C PRO A 20 7.09 -0.08 -8.70
N PHE A 21 7.88 -0.32 -7.65
CA PHE A 21 8.29 -1.67 -7.24
C PHE A 21 7.09 -2.51 -6.76
N PHE A 22 6.18 -1.88 -6.01
CA PHE A 22 4.98 -2.52 -5.48
C PHE A 22 3.90 -2.67 -6.55
N GLU A 23 3.70 -1.67 -7.41
CA GLU A 23 2.78 -1.76 -8.56
C GLU A 23 3.13 -2.97 -9.44
N LYS A 24 4.42 -3.14 -9.79
CA LYS A 24 4.91 -4.30 -10.55
C LYS A 24 4.69 -5.65 -9.87
N ARG A 25 4.39 -5.69 -8.56
CA ARG A 25 4.15 -6.92 -7.77
C ARG A 25 2.68 -7.20 -7.50
N GLY A 26 1.77 -6.42 -8.11
CA GLY A 26 0.33 -6.58 -7.95
C GLY A 26 -0.24 -5.88 -6.72
N TYR A 27 0.45 -4.88 -6.17
CA TYR A 27 -0.14 -3.98 -5.18
C TYR A 27 -0.87 -2.84 -5.89
N HIS A 28 -2.05 -2.51 -5.37
CA HIS A 28 -2.87 -1.40 -5.85
C HIS A 28 -2.90 -0.27 -4.83
N ILE A 29 -2.85 0.97 -5.30
CA ILE A 29 -2.95 2.16 -4.44
C ILE A 29 -4.37 2.23 -3.87
N VAL A 30 -4.44 2.43 -2.56
CA VAL A 30 -5.68 2.73 -1.83
C VAL A 30 -5.81 4.23 -1.64
N ARG A 31 -4.73 4.89 -1.18
CA ARG A 31 -4.68 6.34 -1.06
C ARG A 31 -3.25 6.87 -1.14
N GLN A 32 -3.12 8.10 -1.63
CA GLN A 32 -1.95 8.94 -1.39
C GLN A 32 -2.14 9.66 -0.05
N GLN A 33 -1.05 9.89 0.69
CA GLN A 33 -1.06 10.66 1.93
C GLN A 33 0.29 11.38 2.12
N GLU A 34 0.33 12.35 3.03
CA GLU A 34 1.56 12.98 3.50
C GLU A 34 1.84 12.54 4.93
N VAL A 35 3.10 12.29 5.24
CA VAL A 35 3.56 11.90 6.57
C VAL A 35 4.73 12.76 7.00
N GLU A 36 4.73 13.21 8.24
CA GLU A 36 5.85 13.96 8.79
C GLU A 36 6.97 13.00 9.23
N ARG A 37 8.19 13.26 8.78
CA ARG A 37 9.41 12.57 9.18
C ARG A 37 10.51 13.59 9.45
N LYS A 38 10.92 13.71 10.72
CA LYS A 38 11.97 14.65 11.16
C LYS A 38 11.69 16.10 10.71
N GLY A 39 10.46 16.57 10.90
CA GLY A 39 10.06 17.93 10.51
C GLY A 39 9.82 18.14 9.01
N GLN A 40 9.90 17.09 8.19
CA GLN A 40 9.64 17.17 6.75
C GLN A 40 8.37 16.39 6.40
N LEU A 41 7.48 17.00 5.61
CA LEU A 41 6.34 16.31 5.03
C LEU A 41 6.77 15.54 3.78
N LEU A 42 6.50 14.24 3.78
CA LEU A 42 6.83 13.34 2.67
C LEU A 42 5.57 12.67 2.16
N THR A 43 5.38 12.64 0.85
CA THR A 43 4.30 11.88 0.24
C THR A 43 4.61 10.38 0.24
N ASN A 44 3.67 9.57 0.70
CA ASN A 44 3.69 8.12 0.53
C ASN A 44 2.31 7.60 0.08
N PHE A 45 2.23 6.30 -0.21
CA PHE A 45 1.05 5.64 -0.76
C PHE A 45 0.69 4.43 0.09
N VAL A 46 -0.53 4.38 0.61
CA VAL A 46 -1.09 3.15 1.17
C VAL A 46 -1.47 2.27 -0.01
N MET A 47 -0.92 1.06 -0.08
CA MET A 47 -1.16 0.10 -1.14
C MET A 47 -1.56 -1.27 -0.57
N LYS A 48 -2.37 -2.03 -1.30
CA LYS A 48 -2.85 -3.36 -0.91
C LYS A 48 -2.60 -4.40 -1.99
N LYS A 49 -2.27 -5.62 -1.59
CA LYS A 49 -2.20 -6.80 -2.45
C LYS A 49 -3.02 -7.93 -1.85
N LEU A 50 -3.85 -8.54 -2.66
CA LEU A 50 -4.53 -9.78 -2.32
C LEU A 50 -3.55 -10.96 -2.45
N LEU A 51 -3.51 -11.85 -1.46
CA LEU A 51 -2.74 -13.10 -1.48
C LEU A 51 -3.53 -14.24 -2.11
#